data_AF-A0A849AY46-F1
#
_entry.id   AF-A0A849AY46-F1
#
_cell.length_a   1.000
_cell.length_b   1.000
_cell.length_c   1.000
_cell.angle_alpha   90.00
_cell.angle_beta   90.00
_cell.angle_gamma   90.00
#
_symmetry.space_group_name_H-M   'P 1'
#
loop_
_entity.id
_entity.type
_entity.pdbx_description
1 polymer ?
#
loop_
_entity_poly.entity_id
_entity_poly.type
_entity_poly.pdbx_seq_one_letter_code
_entity_poly.pdbx_strand_id
1 'polypeptide(L)'
;MKEVYLMMNTHVVDKKRNEKLDQFLRDIRYVVLLNLSYILYLNPHYMTSGDIFDYHDSGIKPPDNLQYEVAPFIQNIFDSLIKVEAPLIAKLIKSNSSMKLN
;
A
#
# COMPACT_ATOMS: atom_id res chain seq x y z
N MET A 1 -22.33 27.96 -17.13
CA MET A 1 -21.33 26.91 -16.90
C MET A 1 -20.64 27.20 -15.58
N LYS A 2 -20.60 26.24 -14.65
CA LYS A 2 -19.90 26.41 -13.37
C LYS A 2 -18.41 26.14 -13.60
N GLU A 3 -17.58 27.17 -13.49
CA GLU A 3 -16.13 27.03 -13.58
C GLU A 3 -15.58 26.46 -12.26
N VAL A 4 -14.86 25.34 -12.35
CA VAL A 4 -14.13 24.76 -11.22
C VAL A 4 -12.72 25.34 -11.24
N TYR A 5 -12.45 26.26 -10.31
CA TYR A 5 -11.16 26.90 -10.11
C TYR A 5 -10.20 25.92 -9.43
N LEU A 6 -9.08 25.58 -10.06
CA LEU A 6 -7.92 25.09 -9.30
C LEU A 6 -6.95 26.24 -9.09
N MET A 7 -6.67 26.51 -7.81
CA MET A 7 -5.83 27.59 -7.30
C MET A 7 -4.49 27.67 -8.03
N MET A 8 -4.34 28.71 -8.87
CA MET A 8 -3.20 29.63 -8.96
C MET A 8 -3.65 30.76 -9.90
N ASN A 9 -3.46 32.01 -9.48
CA ASN A 9 -3.95 33.25 -10.13
C ASN A 9 -3.31 33.53 -11.51
N THR A 10 -3.52 32.65 -12.48
CA THR A 10 -3.14 32.86 -13.88
C THR A 10 -4.26 32.38 -14.77
N HIS A 11 -4.74 33.23 -15.69
CA HIS A 11 -5.80 32.93 -16.66
C HIS A 11 -5.42 31.88 -17.73
N VAL A 12 -4.41 31.06 -17.47
CA VAL A 12 -3.90 30.05 -18.39
C VAL A 12 -4.61 28.73 -18.12
N VAL A 13 -5.63 28.42 -18.92
CA VAL A 13 -6.29 27.12 -18.92
C VAL A 13 -5.53 26.18 -19.85
N ASP A 14 -4.81 25.22 -19.29
CA ASP A 14 -4.21 24.14 -20.07
C ASP A 14 -5.31 23.22 -20.61
N LYS A 15 -5.44 23.13 -21.94
CA LYS A 15 -6.46 22.29 -22.60
C LYS A 15 -6.30 20.80 -22.29
N LYS A 16 -5.08 20.36 -21.90
CA LYS A 16 -4.76 18.98 -21.53
C LYS A 16 -4.64 18.79 -20.03
N ARG A 17 -5.12 19.74 -19.22
CA ARG A 17 -5.02 19.72 -17.76
C ARG A 17 -5.45 18.38 -17.15
N ASN A 18 -6.61 17.87 -17.55
CA ASN A 18 -7.13 16.62 -16.99
C ASN A 18 -6.25 15.42 -17.37
N GLU A 19 -5.82 15.32 -18.64
CA GLU A 19 -4.88 14.28 -19.07
C GLU A 19 -3.57 14.28 -18.27
N LYS A 20 -3.02 15.48 -18.02
CA LYS A 20 -1.80 15.65 -17.22
C LYS A 20 -2.00 15.29 -15.76
N LEU A 21 -3.15 15.64 -15.17
CA LEU A 21 -3.47 15.27 -13.79
C LEU A 21 -3.73 13.77 -13.66
N ASP A 22 -4.38 13.16 -14.64
CA ASP A 22 -4.57 11.71 -14.68
C ASP A 22 -3.24 10.99 -14.80
N GLN A 23 -2.31 11.50 -15.62
CA GLN A 23 -0.95 10.96 -15.70
C GLN A 23 -0.21 11.13 -14.37
N PHE A 24 -0.25 12.31 -13.77
CA PHE A 24 0.39 12.58 -12.49
C PHE A 24 -0.15 11.69 -11.37
N LEU A 25 -1.46 11.45 -11.35
CA LEU A 25 -2.10 10.52 -10.42
C LEU A 25 -1.60 9.08 -10.62
N ARG A 26 -1.46 8.62 -11.87
CA ARG A 26 -0.87 7.31 -12.18
C ARG A 26 0.58 7.21 -11.71
N ASP A 27 1.38 8.25 -11.97
CA ASP A 27 2.80 8.25 -11.58
C ASP A 27 2.96 8.18 -10.06
N ILE A 28 2.20 8.98 -9.30
CA ILE A 28 2.19 8.91 -7.83
C ILE A 28 1.76 7.53 -7.36
N ARG A 29 0.72 6.95 -7.95
CA ARG A 29 0.25 5.60 -7.61
C ARG A 29 1.36 4.56 -7.77
N TYR A 30 2.11 4.60 -8.87
CA TYR A 30 3.23 3.68 -9.09
C TYR A 30 4.40 3.91 -8.14
N VAL A 31 4.73 5.16 -7.80
CA VAL A 31 5.76 5.46 -6.80
C VAL A 31 5.38 4.89 -5.44
N VAL A 32 4.13 5.09 -5.00
CA VAL A 32 3.63 4.54 -3.73
C VAL A 32 3.63 3.02 -3.77
N LEU A 33 3.15 2.40 -4.86
CA LEU A 33 3.15 0.95 -5.03
C LEU A 33 4.56 0.36 -4.90
N LEU A 34 5.54 0.95 -5.59
CA LEU A 34 6.91 0.46 -5.59
C LEU A 34 7.54 0.57 -4.20
N ASN A 35 7.37 1.72 -3.53
CA ASN A 35 7.89 1.94 -2.18
C ASN A 35 7.29 0.95 -1.17
N LEU A 36 5.97 0.79 -1.18
CA LEU A 36 5.29 -0.18 -0.30
C LEU A 36 5.79 -1.59 -0.59
N SER A 37 5.90 -1.96 -1.86
CA SER A 37 6.38 -3.29 -2.26
C SER A 37 7.78 -3.57 -1.72
N TYR A 38 8.70 -2.61 -1.76
CA TYR A 38 10.03 -2.78 -1.18
C TYR A 38 10.01 -2.94 0.33
N ILE A 39 9.19 -2.16 1.03
CA ILE A 39 9.06 -2.29 2.50
C ILE A 39 8.60 -3.71 2.85
N LEU A 40 7.55 -4.21 2.18
CA LEU A 40 7.01 -5.54 2.42
C LEU A 40 7.97 -6.67 2.02
N TYR A 41 8.72 -6.48 0.94
CA TYR A 41 9.69 -7.46 0.47
C TYR A 41 10.94 -7.55 1.37
N LEU A 42 11.50 -6.40 1.75
CA LEU A 42 12.74 -6.32 2.53
C LEU A 42 12.50 -6.61 4.02
N ASN A 43 11.35 -6.21 4.56
CA ASN A 43 11.01 -6.38 5.98
C ASN A 43 9.62 -7.00 6.14
N PRO A 44 9.45 -8.31 5.88
CA PRO A 44 8.13 -8.92 5.90
C PRO A 44 7.39 -8.82 7.25
N HIS A 45 8.12 -8.82 8.36
CA HIS A 45 7.56 -8.67 9.71
C HIS A 45 6.88 -7.31 9.97
N TYR A 46 7.08 -6.30 9.11
CA TYR A 46 6.29 -5.06 9.19
C TYR A 46 4.83 -5.24 8.79
N MET A 47 4.49 -6.39 8.22
CA MET A 47 3.11 -6.78 7.94
C MET A 47 2.38 -7.34 9.15
N THR A 48 3.08 -7.70 10.24
CA THR A 48 2.51 -8.43 11.37
C THR A 48 1.37 -7.66 12.03
N SER A 49 0.31 -8.38 12.41
CA SER A 49 -0.83 -7.82 13.13
C SER A 49 -0.41 -7.14 14.44
N GLY A 50 -1.12 -6.08 14.80
CA GLY A 50 -0.94 -5.38 16.08
C GLY A 50 -1.20 -6.29 17.28
N ASP A 51 -1.99 -7.35 17.10
CA ASP A 51 -2.37 -8.30 18.15
C ASP A 51 -1.14 -8.85 18.90
N ILE A 52 -0.01 -9.04 18.21
CA ILE A 52 1.21 -9.56 18.85
C ILE A 52 1.75 -8.62 19.94
N PHE A 53 1.59 -7.31 19.77
CA PHE A 53 1.99 -6.31 20.76
C PHE A 53 1.04 -6.31 21.95
N ASP A 54 -0.26 -6.53 21.73
CA ASP A 54 -1.24 -6.63 22.82
C ASP A 54 -0.94 -7.82 23.75
N TYR A 55 -0.54 -8.97 23.19
CA TYR A 55 -0.06 -10.12 23.99
C TYR A 55 1.23 -9.78 24.74
N HIS A 56 2.17 -9.10 24.09
CA HIS A 56 3.43 -8.69 24.72
C HIS A 56 3.19 -7.73 25.89
N ASP A 57 2.34 -6.72 25.72
CA ASP A 57 2.06 -5.69 26.71
C ASP A 57 1.24 -6.23 27.89
N SER A 58 0.41 -7.24 27.65
CA SER A 58 -0.31 -7.96 28.71
C SER A 58 0.55 -9.00 29.45
N GLY A 59 1.78 -9.27 28.99
CA GLY A 59 2.65 -10.31 29.54
C GLY A 59 2.13 -11.73 29.30
N ILE A 60 1.18 -11.91 28.38
CA ILE A 60 0.57 -13.20 28.02
C ILE A 60 1.34 -13.80 26.84
N LYS A 61 1.58 -15.10 26.86
CA LYS A 61 2.19 -15.79 25.72
C LYS A 61 1.25 -15.71 24.50
N PRO A 62 1.69 -15.17 23.35
CA PRO A 62 0.87 -15.14 22.15
C PRO A 62 0.59 -16.55 21.61
N PRO A 63 -0.56 -16.74 20.92
CA PRO A 63 -0.83 -17.94 20.14
C PRO A 63 0.28 -18.27 19.14
N ASP A 64 0.46 -19.56 18.87
CA ASP A 64 1.44 -20.02 17.90
C ASP A 64 1.14 -19.43 16.50
N ASN A 65 2.19 -18.99 15.81
CA ASN A 65 2.14 -18.40 14.46
C ASN A 65 1.46 -17.02 14.36
N LEU A 66 1.07 -16.39 15.48
CA LEU A 66 0.50 -15.04 15.46
C LEU A 66 1.44 -14.02 14.79
N GLN A 67 2.76 -14.22 14.90
CA GLN A 67 3.77 -13.36 14.27
C GLN A 67 3.70 -13.32 12.73
N TYR A 68 3.05 -14.32 12.12
CA TYR A 68 2.86 -14.40 10.66
C TYR A 68 1.50 -13.90 10.20
N GLU A 69 0.58 -13.60 11.13
CA GLU A 69 -0.70 -12.98 10.79
C GLU A 69 -0.47 -11.56 10.30
N VAL A 70 -1.13 -11.21 9.18
CA VAL A 70 -0.97 -9.91 8.54
C VAL A 70 -2.02 -8.94 9.06
N ALA A 71 -1.61 -7.73 9.39
CA ALA A 71 -2.52 -6.66 9.79
C ALA A 71 -3.60 -6.42 8.71
N PRO A 72 -4.89 -6.31 9.06
CA PRO A 72 -5.97 -6.22 8.08
C PRO A 72 -5.80 -5.11 7.04
N PHE A 73 -5.26 -3.95 7.45
CA PHE A 73 -5.02 -2.84 6.53
C PHE A 73 -3.90 -3.15 5.50
N ILE A 74 -2.86 -3.88 5.91
CA ILE A 74 -1.79 -4.32 5.01
C ILE A 74 -2.35 -5.34 4.02
N GLN A 75 -3.17 -6.29 4.49
CA GLN A 75 -3.83 -7.26 3.62
C GLN A 75 -4.71 -6.57 2.57
N ASN A 76 -5.49 -5.56 2.98
CA ASN A 76 -6.30 -4.76 2.06
C ASN A 76 -5.46 -4.00 1.03
N ILE A 77 -4.33 -3.39 1.42
CA ILE A 77 -3.41 -2.72 0.49
C ILE A 77 -2.80 -3.74 -0.48
N PHE A 78 -2.37 -4.89 0.02
CA PHE A 78 -1.79 -5.95 -0.79
C PHE A 78 -2.78 -6.45 -1.84
N ASP A 79 -4.04 -6.69 -1.43
CA ASP A 79 -5.09 -7.23 -2.29
C ASP A 79 -5.64 -6.22 -3.29
N SER A 80 -5.89 -4.97 -2.85
CA SER A 80 -6.56 -3.96 -3.69
C SER A 80 -5.59 -3.14 -4.57
N LEU A 81 -4.31 -3.07 -4.21
CA LEU A 81 -3.31 -2.28 -4.94
C LEU A 81 -2.23 -3.18 -5.55
N ILE A 82 -1.46 -3.89 -4.72
CA ILE A 82 -0.23 -4.56 -5.19
C ILE A 82 -0.56 -5.74 -6.11
N LYS A 83 -1.52 -6.59 -5.75
CA LYS A 83 -1.95 -7.71 -6.61
C LYS A 83 -2.58 -7.26 -7.92
N VAL A 84 -3.39 -6.20 -7.88
CA VAL A 84 -4.14 -5.71 -9.04
C VAL A 84 -3.20 -5.04 -10.04
N GLU A 85 -2.34 -4.14 -9.56
CA GLU A 85 -1.50 -3.31 -10.41
C GLU A 85 -0.15 -3.97 -10.76
N ALA A 86 0.36 -4.86 -9.88
CA ALA A 86 1.69 -5.47 -10.03
C ALA A 86 1.73 -6.94 -9.56
N PRO A 87 1.02 -7.86 -10.23
CA PRO A 87 0.88 -9.26 -9.79
C PRO A 87 2.20 -10.02 -9.68
N LEU A 88 3.21 -9.69 -10.49
CA LEU A 88 4.54 -10.29 -10.40
C LEU A 88 5.27 -9.87 -9.12
N ILE A 89 5.13 -8.61 -8.71
CA ILE A 89 5.69 -8.10 -7.45
C ILE A 89 4.97 -8.75 -6.27
N ALA A 90 3.64 -8.86 -6.33
CA ALA A 90 2.87 -9.57 -5.30
C ALA A 90 3.35 -11.02 -5.13
N LYS A 91 3.58 -11.75 -6.23
CA LYS A 91 4.14 -13.10 -6.21
C LYS A 91 5.53 -13.14 -5.58
N LEU A 92 6.39 -12.17 -5.91
CA LEU A 92 7.74 -12.08 -5.36
C LEU A 92 7.71 -11.88 -3.84
N ILE A 93 6.87 -10.97 -3.34
CA ILE A 93 6.67 -10.74 -1.90
C ILE A 93 6.21 -12.02 -1.21
N LYS A 94 5.18 -12.70 -1.74
CA LYS A 94 4.67 -13.96 -1.17
C LYS A 94 5.74 -15.05 -1.13
N SER A 95 6.57 -15.16 -2.16
CA SER A 95 7.62 -16.18 -2.21
C SER A 95 8.80 -15.91 -1.28
N ASN A 96 9.00 -14.65 -0.86
CA ASN A 96 10.12 -14.22 -0.02
C ASN A 96 9.72 -14.04 1.45
N SER A 97 8.52 -14.45 1.83
CA SER A 97 7.93 -14.13 3.12
C SER A 97 7.17 -15.33 3.70
N SER A 98 7.25 -15.51 5.01
CA SER A 98 6.41 -16.46 5.75
C SER A 98 5.07 -15.86 6.20
N MET A 99 4.83 -14.57 5.90
CA MET A 99 3.59 -13.89 6.27
C MET A 99 2.39 -14.47 5.52
N LYS A 100 1.25 -14.57 6.20
CA LYS A 100 0.00 -15.14 5.69
C LYS A 100 -0.74 -14.16 4.77
N LEU A 101 -0.13 -13.88 3.62
CA LEU A 101 -0.74 -13.09 2.56
C LEU A 101 -1.70 -13.95 1.73
N ASN A 102 -2.95 -13.49 1.58
CA ASN A 102 -3.93 -14.12 0.68
C ASN A 102 -3.46 -14.14 -0.77
#